data_AF-A0A497A5X6-F1
#
_entry.id   AF-A0A497A5X6-F1
#
_cell.length_a   1.000
_cell.length_b   1.000
_cell.length_c   1.000
_cell.angle_alpha   90.00
_cell.angle_beta   90.00
_cell.angle_gamma   90.00
#
_symmetry.space_group_name_H-M   'P 1'
#
loop_
_entity.id
_entity.type
_entity.pdbx_description
1 polymer ?
#
loop_
_entity_poly.entity_id
_entity_poly.type
_entity_poly.pdbx_seq_one_letter_code
_entity_poly.pdbx_strand_id
1 'polypeptide(L)'
;MKKAILGALIVIALLFCLPSCTPTISQEEYNTLQSNLDNAQHKIDELTENLTALQANYESLQDDYESLLVRLKQSTLKNSTWAELKRFLEQDDTDTLPYIENNFDCSGFAITLRDRAWRYGIRCAYVEVSFPGIEGHALNAFETTDRGLIYVDNTEGDKIAYVEINQPYGTIHLDGVLFEYIACTGSPAEFWKPLTYTTHPSPFSYDYYVDYQRRSKFYNESVEAYNKAVDEYNKGSEKWSYSQLTKWLENLELLRQDLGTNYYEPLGVVKNIEAYWN
;
A
#
# COMPACT_ATOMS: atom_id res chain seq x y z
N MET A 1 74.65 15.31 51.56
CA MET A 1 74.76 16.79 51.72
C MET A 1 73.39 17.29 52.18
N LYS A 2 73.16 17.54 53.49
CA LYS A 2 73.26 18.85 54.18
C LYS A 2 72.67 19.98 53.29
N LYS A 3 71.63 20.72 53.66
CA LYS A 3 71.44 21.46 54.93
C LYS A 3 69.96 21.71 55.25
N ALA A 4 69.73 21.85 56.57
CA ALA A 4 68.51 22.23 57.25
C ALA A 4 68.38 23.77 57.41
N ILE A 5 67.35 24.16 58.19
CA ILE A 5 67.12 25.44 58.91
C ILE A 5 66.20 26.39 58.09
N LEU A 6 65.06 26.92 58.57
CA LEU A 6 64.79 27.59 59.86
C LEU A 6 63.26 27.64 60.13
N GLY A 7 62.85 27.52 61.39
CA GLY A 7 61.50 27.88 61.85
C GLY A 7 61.47 29.23 62.56
N ALA A 8 60.29 29.86 62.60
CA ALA A 8 59.83 30.80 63.64
C ALA A 8 58.31 31.02 63.44
N LEU A 9 57.41 30.47 64.26
CA LEU A 9 56.91 30.99 65.54
C LEU A 9 56.31 32.42 65.46
N ILE A 10 54.98 32.52 65.35
CA ILE A 10 54.19 33.65 65.86
C ILE A 10 52.90 33.11 66.51
N VAL A 11 52.90 33.11 67.86
CA VAL A 11 51.88 33.64 68.81
C VAL A 11 50.41 33.24 68.54
N ILE A 12 49.84 32.29 69.29
CA ILE A 12 49.12 32.45 70.59
C ILE A 12 47.88 33.37 70.53
N ALA A 13 46.76 32.80 70.97
CA ALA A 13 45.55 33.43 71.52
C ALA A 13 44.57 34.10 70.54
N LEU A 14 43.53 33.32 70.18
CA LEU A 14 42.14 33.76 70.23
C LEU A 14 41.23 32.51 70.25
N LEU A 15 41.16 31.88 71.43
CA LEU A 15 39.92 31.25 71.86
C LEU A 15 38.92 32.39 72.01
N PHE A 16 37.86 32.43 71.21
CA PHE A 16 36.47 32.65 71.65
C PHE A 16 35.53 32.65 70.43
N CYS A 17 34.62 31.68 70.44
CA CYS A 17 33.30 31.70 69.81
C CYS A 17 33.19 31.95 68.30
N LEU A 18 33.23 30.86 67.53
CA LEU A 18 32.29 30.69 66.42
C LEU A 18 31.57 29.35 66.62
N PRO A 19 30.23 29.31 66.61
CA PRO A 19 29.51 28.05 66.64
C PRO A 19 29.92 27.24 65.41
N SER A 20 30.40 26.03 65.64
CA SER A 20 30.54 25.00 64.63
C SER A 20 29.16 24.71 64.06
N CYS A 21 28.73 25.49 63.07
CA CYS A 21 27.71 25.10 62.13
C CYS A 21 28.34 24.05 61.20
N THR A 22 28.57 22.85 61.73
CA THR A 22 28.62 21.66 60.88
C THR A 22 27.20 21.49 60.34
N PRO A 23 26.97 21.49 59.02
CA PRO A 23 25.65 21.15 58.50
C PRO A 23 25.36 19.72 58.98
N THR A 24 24.52 19.62 60.00
CA THR A 24 24.08 18.32 60.53
C THR A 24 22.87 17.99 59.70
N ILE A 25 23.10 17.23 58.62
CA ILE A 25 22.02 16.64 57.83
C ILE A 25 21.09 15.92 58.82
N SER A 26 19.82 16.28 58.79
CA SER A 26 18.82 15.65 59.64
C SER A 26 18.66 14.17 59.24
N GLN A 27 18.24 13.33 60.18
CA GLN A 27 17.98 11.91 59.88
C GLN A 27 16.96 11.72 58.75
N GLU A 28 16.01 12.66 58.62
CA GLU A 28 15.01 12.68 57.57
C GLU A 28 15.61 12.98 56.18
N GLU A 29 16.53 13.96 56.11
CA GLU A 29 17.29 14.26 54.89
C GLU A 29 18.19 13.08 54.48
N TYR A 30 18.83 12.40 55.45
CA TYR A 30 19.63 11.20 55.17
C TYR A 30 18.77 10.07 54.59
N ASN A 31 17.62 9.78 55.20
CA ASN A 31 16.71 8.73 54.72
C ASN A 31 16.15 9.06 53.33
N THR A 32 15.86 10.34 53.06
CA THR A 32 15.41 10.81 51.73
C THR A 32 16.51 10.63 50.69
N LEU A 33 17.75 11.01 51.02
CA LEU A 33 18.89 10.86 50.11
C LEU A 33 19.18 9.39 49.81
N GLN A 34 19.09 8.51 50.82
CA GLN A 34 19.24 7.07 50.63
C GLN A 34 18.16 6.50 49.71
N SER A 35 16.89 6.86 49.92
CA SER A 35 15.78 6.44 49.04
C SER A 35 15.98 6.92 47.59
N ASN A 36 16.44 8.15 47.40
CA ASN A 36 16.74 8.68 46.07
C ASN A 36 17.92 7.96 45.42
N LEU A 37 18.94 7.59 46.19
CA LEU A 37 20.08 6.81 45.71
C LEU A 37 19.63 5.42 45.26
N ASP A 38 18.81 4.74 46.07
CA ASP A 38 18.28 3.41 45.75
C ASP A 38 17.39 3.45 44.49
N ASN A 39 16.53 4.47 44.37
CA ASN A 39 15.70 4.69 43.18
C ASN A 39 16.55 5.00 41.94
N ALA A 40 17.59 5.82 42.07
CA ALA A 40 18.50 6.12 40.97
C ALA A 40 19.26 4.86 40.52
N GLN A 41 19.69 4.02 41.47
CA GLN A 41 20.35 2.75 41.18
C GLN A 41 19.41 1.80 40.43
N HIS A 42 18.18 1.64 40.90
CA HIS A 42 17.17 0.85 40.18
C HIS A 42 16.91 1.39 38.76
N LYS A 43 16.87 2.72 38.58
CA LYS A 43 16.70 3.34 37.26
C LYS A 43 17.89 3.06 36.33
N ILE A 44 19.10 3.07 36.87
CA ILE A 44 20.33 2.73 36.15
C ILE A 44 20.27 1.27 35.70
N ASP A 45 19.86 0.37 36.59
CA ASP A 45 19.75 -1.07 36.28
C ASP A 45 18.71 -1.31 35.18
N GLU A 46 17.52 -0.68 35.27
CA GLU A 46 16.46 -0.74 34.26
C GLU A 46 16.92 -0.20 32.89
N LEU A 47 17.60 0.96 32.88
CA LEU A 47 18.13 1.55 31.64
C LEU A 47 19.24 0.69 31.02
N THR A 48 20.05 0.03 31.85
CA THR A 48 21.12 -0.86 31.39
C THR A 48 20.55 -2.12 30.74
N GLU A 49 19.49 -2.70 31.32
CA GLU A 49 18.77 -3.83 30.74
C GLU A 49 18.12 -3.46 29.40
N ASN A 50 17.43 -2.32 29.35
CA ASN A 50 16.82 -1.80 28.12
C ASN A 50 17.86 -1.52 27.03
N LEU A 51 19.01 -0.93 27.39
CA LEU A 51 20.10 -0.67 26.45
C LEU A 51 20.62 -1.98 25.86
N THR A 52 20.83 -2.99 26.70
CA THR A 52 21.31 -4.32 26.28
C THR A 52 20.33 -4.98 25.32
N ALA A 53 19.02 -4.93 25.63
CA ALA A 53 17.98 -5.48 24.77
C ALA A 53 17.88 -4.72 23.43
N LEU A 54 17.97 -3.39 23.46
CA LEU A 54 17.95 -2.57 22.25
C LEU A 54 19.16 -2.86 21.36
N GLN A 55 20.32 -3.08 21.97
CA GLN A 55 21.57 -3.38 21.26
C GLN A 55 21.48 -4.76 20.58
N ALA A 56 20.96 -5.77 21.27
CA ALA A 56 20.69 -7.09 20.68
C ALA A 56 19.68 -7.01 19.52
N ASN A 57 18.61 -6.22 19.67
CA ASN A 57 17.63 -6.01 18.60
C ASN A 57 18.26 -5.31 17.38
N TYR A 58 19.13 -4.33 17.61
CA TYR A 58 19.83 -3.63 16.54
C TYR A 58 20.78 -4.57 15.78
N GLU A 59 21.53 -5.40 16.49
CA GLU A 59 22.41 -6.42 15.89
C GLU A 59 21.61 -7.43 15.05
N SER A 60 20.49 -7.94 15.58
CA SER A 60 19.59 -8.84 14.84
C SER A 60 19.04 -8.18 13.57
N LEU A 61 18.63 -6.92 13.65
CA LEU A 61 18.12 -6.16 12.50
C LEU A 61 19.21 -5.95 11.43
N GLN A 62 20.45 -5.74 11.87
CA GLN A 62 21.58 -5.59 10.97
C GLN A 62 21.89 -6.90 10.23
N ASP A 63 21.86 -8.03 10.93
CA ASP A 63 22.05 -9.36 10.33
C ASP A 63 20.95 -9.69 9.32
N ASP A 64 19.68 -9.39 9.66
CA ASP A 64 18.55 -9.56 8.75
C ASP A 64 18.71 -8.70 7.49
N TYR A 65 19.17 -7.46 7.64
CA TYR A 65 19.44 -6.55 6.53
C TYR A 65 20.56 -7.06 5.62
N GLU A 66 21.67 -7.54 6.19
CA GLU A 66 22.79 -8.09 5.40
C GLU A 66 22.37 -9.37 4.66
N SER A 67 21.62 -10.26 5.32
CA SER A 67 21.07 -11.47 4.70
C SER A 67 20.12 -11.15 3.54
N LEU A 68 19.25 -10.15 3.73
CA LEU A 68 18.38 -9.64 2.66
C LEU A 68 19.18 -9.07 1.48
N LEU A 69 20.21 -8.26 1.76
CA LEU A 69 21.08 -7.69 0.74
C LEU A 69 21.80 -8.77 -0.08
N VAL A 70 22.27 -9.84 0.54
CA VAL A 70 22.92 -10.96 -0.14
C VAL A 70 21.94 -11.67 -1.07
N ARG A 71 20.74 -12.01 -0.57
CA ARG A 71 19.69 -12.64 -1.39
C ARG A 71 19.29 -11.77 -2.57
N LEU A 72 19.09 -10.47 -2.35
CA LEU A 72 18.75 -9.52 -3.40
C LEU A 72 19.84 -9.45 -4.48
N LYS A 73 21.12 -9.42 -4.10
CA LYS A 73 22.25 -9.41 -5.04
C LYS A 73 22.38 -10.72 -5.84
N GLN A 74 21.91 -11.83 -5.28
CA GLN A 74 21.93 -13.14 -5.93
C GLN A 74 20.70 -13.38 -6.81
N SER A 75 19.60 -12.67 -6.56
CA SER A 75 18.40 -12.76 -7.38
C SER A 75 18.68 -12.32 -8.82
N THR A 76 18.32 -13.17 -9.77
CA THR A 76 18.38 -12.86 -11.21
C THR A 76 17.07 -12.26 -11.73
N LEU A 77 16.05 -12.19 -10.86
CA LEU A 77 14.72 -11.68 -11.20
C LEU A 77 14.76 -10.16 -11.32
N LYS A 78 14.04 -9.64 -12.31
CA LYS A 78 14.07 -8.21 -12.64
C LYS A 78 12.68 -7.61 -12.60
N ASN A 79 12.62 -6.35 -12.24
CA ASN A 79 11.43 -5.53 -12.47
C ASN A 79 11.23 -5.39 -13.99
N SER A 80 10.01 -5.63 -14.45
CA SER A 80 9.63 -5.49 -15.86
C SER A 80 9.14 -4.08 -16.17
N THR A 81 9.12 -3.70 -17.44
CA THR A 81 8.27 -2.60 -17.90
C THR A 81 6.79 -3.02 -17.85
N TRP A 82 5.87 -2.06 -17.89
CA TRP A 82 4.45 -2.37 -18.09
C TRP A 82 4.18 -3.17 -19.36
N ALA A 83 4.86 -2.84 -20.46
CA ALA A 83 4.69 -3.55 -21.73
C ALA A 83 5.11 -5.02 -21.65
N GLU A 84 6.19 -5.31 -20.92
CA GLU A 84 6.64 -6.68 -20.66
C GLU A 84 5.70 -7.42 -19.71
N LEU A 85 5.22 -6.76 -18.65
CA LEU A 85 4.24 -7.33 -17.73
C LEU A 85 2.94 -7.69 -18.45
N LYS A 86 2.37 -6.76 -19.22
CA LYS A 86 1.15 -6.99 -19.99
C LYS A 86 1.30 -8.17 -20.96
N ARG A 87 2.42 -8.25 -21.68
CA ARG A 87 2.71 -9.39 -22.57
C ARG A 87 2.83 -10.71 -21.80
N PHE A 88 3.44 -10.69 -20.61
CA PHE A 88 3.54 -11.89 -19.77
C PHE A 88 2.15 -12.38 -19.35
N LEU A 89 1.29 -11.49 -18.86
CA LEU A 89 -0.09 -11.82 -18.47
C LEU A 89 -0.87 -12.41 -19.67
N GLU A 90 -0.85 -11.74 -20.83
CA GLU A 90 -1.53 -12.22 -22.05
C GLU A 90 -1.03 -13.58 -22.58
N GLN A 91 0.16 -14.02 -22.19
CA GLN A 91 0.74 -15.32 -22.59
C GLN A 91 0.59 -16.40 -21.52
N ASP A 92 0.42 -16.00 -20.27
CA ASP A 92 0.23 -16.88 -19.15
C ASP A 92 -1.21 -17.39 -19.16
N ASP A 93 -1.41 -18.67 -18.82
CA ASP A 93 -2.74 -19.29 -18.80
C ASP A 93 -3.26 -19.56 -17.38
N THR A 94 -2.65 -18.96 -16.34
CA THR A 94 -3.05 -19.21 -14.95
C THR A 94 -4.50 -18.81 -14.70
N ASP A 95 -4.96 -17.74 -15.34
CA ASP A 95 -6.33 -17.22 -15.24
C ASP A 95 -7.39 -18.17 -15.83
N THR A 96 -6.97 -19.11 -16.69
CA THR A 96 -7.83 -20.15 -17.28
C THR A 96 -7.97 -21.40 -16.42
N LEU A 97 -7.20 -21.52 -15.34
CA LEU A 97 -7.27 -22.66 -14.43
C LEU A 97 -8.62 -22.67 -13.69
N PRO A 98 -9.17 -23.86 -13.36
CA PRO A 98 -10.43 -23.94 -12.63
C PRO A 98 -10.23 -23.50 -11.18
N TYR A 99 -11.11 -22.63 -10.69
CA TYR A 99 -11.21 -22.34 -9.26
C TYR A 99 -11.80 -23.54 -8.52
N ILE A 100 -11.08 -24.03 -7.50
CA ILE A 100 -11.52 -25.16 -6.68
C ILE A 100 -11.42 -24.72 -5.22
N GLU A 101 -12.56 -24.42 -4.61
CA GLU A 101 -12.63 -24.00 -3.21
C GLU A 101 -11.87 -24.96 -2.28
N ASN A 102 -11.04 -24.41 -1.38
CA ASN A 102 -10.19 -25.16 -0.44
C ASN A 102 -9.11 -26.07 -1.08
N ASN A 103 -8.80 -25.92 -2.38
CA ASN A 103 -7.76 -26.71 -3.06
C ASN A 103 -6.92 -25.86 -4.01
N PHE A 104 -7.58 -25.11 -4.90
CA PHE A 104 -7.00 -24.16 -5.82
C PHE A 104 -7.85 -22.89 -5.82
N ASP A 105 -7.75 -22.14 -4.73
CA ASP A 105 -8.38 -20.84 -4.53
C ASP A 105 -7.43 -19.69 -4.92
N CYS A 106 -7.77 -18.44 -4.55
CA CYS A 106 -6.96 -17.25 -4.81
C CYS A 106 -5.47 -17.43 -4.47
N SER A 107 -5.14 -18.16 -3.40
CA SER A 107 -3.76 -18.43 -3.01
C SER A 107 -3.04 -19.28 -4.06
N GLY A 108 -3.74 -20.28 -4.61
CA GLY A 108 -3.24 -21.15 -5.68
C GLY A 108 -2.96 -20.38 -6.98
N PHE A 109 -3.87 -19.48 -7.37
CA PHE A 109 -3.68 -18.60 -8.53
C PHE A 109 -2.48 -17.67 -8.34
N ALA A 110 -2.38 -17.00 -7.19
CA ALA A 110 -1.31 -16.04 -6.89
C ALA A 110 0.07 -16.71 -6.78
N ILE A 111 0.15 -17.92 -6.20
CA ILE A 111 1.38 -18.72 -6.17
C ILE A 111 1.78 -19.15 -7.59
N THR A 112 0.81 -19.62 -8.38
CA THR A 112 1.09 -20.12 -9.74
C THR A 112 1.60 -19.02 -10.65
N LEU A 113 0.96 -17.84 -10.66
CA LEU A 113 1.40 -16.71 -11.48
C LEU A 113 2.79 -16.24 -11.09
N ARG A 114 3.06 -16.14 -9.78
CA ARG A 114 4.39 -15.77 -9.25
C ARG A 114 5.47 -16.74 -9.72
N ASP A 115 5.26 -18.04 -9.54
CA ASP A 115 6.24 -19.05 -9.90
C ASP A 115 6.51 -19.07 -11.42
N ARG A 116 5.49 -18.79 -12.22
CA ARG A 116 5.65 -18.64 -13.68
C ARG A 116 6.36 -17.35 -14.06
N ALA A 117 6.02 -16.22 -13.45
CA ALA A 117 6.75 -14.97 -13.62
C ALA A 117 8.24 -15.15 -13.32
N TRP A 118 8.59 -15.89 -12.27
CA TRP A 118 9.99 -16.19 -11.94
C TRP A 118 10.70 -17.02 -13.01
N ARG A 119 10.02 -18.00 -13.63
CA ARG A 119 10.58 -18.76 -14.77
C ARG A 119 10.82 -17.87 -15.99
N TYR A 120 10.06 -16.79 -16.13
CA TYR A 120 10.26 -15.73 -17.12
C TYR A 120 11.28 -14.67 -16.68
N GLY A 121 11.89 -14.80 -15.50
CA GLY A 121 12.87 -13.84 -14.98
C GLY A 121 12.26 -12.55 -14.44
N ILE A 122 10.94 -12.51 -14.23
CA ILE A 122 10.19 -11.35 -13.75
C ILE A 122 10.06 -11.43 -12.24
N ARG A 123 10.39 -10.33 -11.54
CA ARG A 123 10.19 -10.19 -10.11
C ARG A 123 8.72 -9.96 -9.81
N CYS A 124 8.15 -10.79 -8.94
CA CYS A 124 6.74 -10.80 -8.58
C CYS A 124 6.61 -11.12 -7.09
N ALA A 125 5.82 -10.34 -6.37
CA ALA A 125 5.45 -10.60 -4.98
C ALA A 125 4.17 -11.43 -4.90
N TYR A 126 4.07 -12.23 -3.85
CA TYR A 126 2.78 -12.74 -3.36
C TYR A 126 2.19 -11.68 -2.41
N VAL A 127 0.89 -11.41 -2.51
CA VAL A 127 0.23 -10.38 -1.71
C VAL A 127 -0.98 -10.97 -1.02
N GLU A 128 -1.10 -10.71 0.28
CA GLU A 128 -2.30 -10.98 1.06
C GLU A 128 -3.03 -9.68 1.37
N VAL A 129 -4.33 -9.66 1.09
CA VAL A 129 -5.23 -8.56 1.40
C VAL A 129 -6.23 -9.07 2.44
N SER A 130 -6.36 -8.35 3.55
CA SER A 130 -7.35 -8.68 4.58
C SER A 130 -8.50 -7.68 4.61
N PHE A 131 -9.67 -8.17 4.98
CA PHE A 131 -10.89 -7.39 5.10
C PHE A 131 -11.50 -7.58 6.50
N PRO A 132 -12.28 -6.62 7.04
CA PRO A 132 -12.99 -6.81 8.29
C PRO A 132 -14.14 -7.82 8.14
N GLY A 133 -14.08 -8.93 8.89
CA GLY A 133 -15.21 -9.83 9.08
C GLY A 133 -15.56 -10.75 7.90
N ILE A 134 -14.72 -10.79 6.86
CA ILE A 134 -14.81 -11.74 5.74
C ILE A 134 -13.44 -12.37 5.48
N GLU A 135 -13.41 -13.41 4.66
CA GLU A 135 -12.17 -14.08 4.24
C GLU A 135 -11.25 -13.11 3.48
N GLY A 136 -9.93 -13.30 3.62
CA GLY A 136 -8.93 -12.50 2.89
C GLY A 136 -8.90 -12.84 1.40
N HIS A 137 -8.05 -12.14 0.65
CA HIS A 137 -7.80 -12.40 -0.76
C HIS A 137 -6.30 -12.44 -1.03
N ALA A 138 -5.88 -13.30 -1.95
CA ALA A 138 -4.50 -13.41 -2.38
C ALA A 138 -4.34 -13.00 -3.84
N LEU A 139 -3.31 -12.20 -4.13
CA LEU A 139 -3.01 -11.67 -5.45
C LEU A 139 -1.51 -11.43 -5.62
N ASN A 140 -1.08 -10.79 -6.71
CA ASN A 140 0.32 -10.51 -6.97
C ASN A 140 0.63 -9.02 -7.07
N ALA A 141 1.87 -8.64 -6.79
CA ALA A 141 2.38 -7.31 -7.07
C ALA A 141 3.65 -7.34 -7.91
N PHE A 142 3.72 -6.38 -8.85
CA PHE A 142 4.84 -6.20 -9.77
C PHE A 142 5.33 -4.76 -9.65
N GLU A 143 6.59 -4.59 -9.23
CA GLU A 143 7.25 -3.29 -9.29
C GLU A 143 7.73 -3.09 -10.73
N THR A 144 7.09 -2.19 -11.46
CA THR A 144 7.47 -1.90 -12.84
C THR A 144 8.49 -0.77 -12.93
N THR A 145 9.35 -0.80 -13.94
CA THR A 145 10.40 0.22 -14.10
C THR A 145 9.88 1.56 -14.59
N ASP A 146 8.66 1.62 -15.13
CA ASP A 146 8.10 2.78 -15.83
C ASP A 146 6.70 3.20 -15.37
N ARG A 147 6.01 2.38 -14.55
CA ARG A 147 4.66 2.66 -14.04
C ARG A 147 4.49 2.45 -12.53
N GLY A 148 5.58 2.14 -11.82
CA GLY A 148 5.58 1.87 -10.39
C GLY A 148 4.94 0.54 -10.04
N LEU A 149 4.40 0.45 -8.83
CA LEU A 149 3.79 -0.76 -8.30
C LEU A 149 2.41 -1.03 -8.94
N ILE A 150 2.21 -2.24 -9.45
CA ILE A 150 0.95 -2.71 -10.04
C ILE A 150 0.52 -3.98 -9.33
N TYR A 151 -0.73 -4.02 -8.87
CA TYR A 151 -1.35 -5.23 -8.33
C TYR A 151 -2.11 -5.95 -9.43
N VAL A 152 -1.95 -7.27 -9.49
CA VAL A 152 -2.59 -8.14 -10.49
C VAL A 152 -3.35 -9.22 -9.74
N ASP A 153 -4.63 -9.34 -10.06
CA ASP A 153 -5.50 -10.43 -9.63
C ASP A 153 -5.86 -11.25 -10.87
N ASN A 154 -5.39 -12.48 -10.92
CA ASN A 154 -5.63 -13.39 -12.03
C ASN A 154 -6.70 -14.45 -11.71
N THR A 155 -7.41 -14.30 -10.59
CA THR A 155 -8.55 -15.16 -10.27
C THR A 155 -9.68 -14.83 -11.25
N GLU A 156 -10.20 -15.78 -12.02
CA GLU A 156 -11.28 -15.55 -13.00
C GLU A 156 -10.94 -14.53 -14.11
N GLY A 157 -9.67 -14.42 -14.50
CA GLY A 157 -9.22 -13.56 -15.59
C GLY A 157 -8.10 -12.61 -15.17
N ASP A 158 -7.27 -12.19 -16.12
CA ASP A 158 -6.24 -11.17 -15.88
C ASP A 158 -6.85 -9.79 -15.60
N LYS A 159 -6.71 -9.35 -14.35
CA LYS A 159 -7.22 -8.05 -13.88
C LYS A 159 -6.15 -7.25 -13.16
N ILE A 160 -6.23 -5.94 -13.31
CA ILE A 160 -5.53 -5.00 -12.44
C ILE A 160 -6.36 -4.82 -11.18
N ALA A 161 -5.74 -5.08 -10.04
CA ALA A 161 -6.34 -4.86 -8.73
C ALA A 161 -6.03 -3.45 -8.22
N TYR A 162 -7.03 -2.81 -7.64
CA TYR A 162 -6.94 -1.48 -7.03
C TYR A 162 -7.12 -1.66 -5.53
N VAL A 163 -6.00 -1.57 -4.81
CA VAL A 163 -5.91 -1.94 -3.41
C VAL A 163 -5.31 -0.78 -2.61
N GLU A 164 -6.10 -0.19 -1.72
CA GLU A 164 -5.67 0.90 -0.83
C GLU A 164 -6.36 0.75 0.53
N ILE A 165 -5.60 0.94 1.63
CA ILE A 165 -6.13 0.80 2.99
C ILE A 165 -7.31 1.76 3.20
N ASN A 166 -8.39 1.25 3.81
CA ASN A 166 -9.68 1.94 4.02
C ASN A 166 -10.49 2.23 2.75
N GLN A 167 -10.07 1.70 1.60
CA GLN A 167 -10.85 1.76 0.37
C GLN A 167 -11.44 0.38 0.01
N PRO A 168 -12.59 0.33 -0.69
CA PRO A 168 -13.08 -0.90 -1.29
C PRO A 168 -12.07 -1.55 -2.23
N TYR A 169 -11.89 -2.87 -2.12
CA TYR A 169 -11.16 -3.64 -3.12
C TYR A 169 -11.84 -3.53 -4.48
N GLY A 170 -11.02 -3.43 -5.52
CA GLY A 170 -11.47 -3.25 -6.87
C GLY A 170 -10.65 -3.97 -7.90
N THR A 171 -11.27 -4.30 -9.03
CA THR A 171 -10.56 -4.84 -10.18
C THR A 171 -11.09 -4.22 -11.48
N ILE A 172 -10.23 -4.16 -12.48
CA ILE A 172 -10.58 -3.88 -13.88
C ILE A 172 -9.83 -4.91 -14.73
N HIS A 173 -10.53 -5.57 -15.66
CA HIS A 173 -9.87 -6.49 -16.60
C HIS A 173 -8.80 -5.77 -17.42
N LEU A 174 -7.77 -6.51 -17.82
CA LEU A 174 -6.60 -5.98 -18.50
C LEU A 174 -6.95 -5.16 -19.77
N ASP A 175 -8.08 -5.46 -20.43
CA ASP A 175 -8.60 -4.76 -21.61
C ASP A 175 -9.34 -3.44 -21.31
N GLY A 176 -9.79 -3.22 -20.07
CA GLY A 176 -10.43 -1.98 -19.61
C GLY A 176 -9.47 -0.94 -18.99
N VAL A 177 -8.18 -1.27 -18.89
CA VAL A 177 -7.14 -0.38 -18.35
C VAL A 177 -6.47 0.41 -19.47
N LEU A 178 -6.92 1.65 -19.67
CA LEU A 178 -6.55 2.50 -20.80
C LEU A 178 -5.83 3.77 -20.36
N PHE A 179 -4.85 4.21 -21.16
CA PHE A 179 -4.15 5.48 -20.94
C PHE A 179 -4.89 6.70 -21.51
N GLU A 180 -5.71 6.47 -22.54
CA GLU A 180 -6.64 7.45 -23.12
C GLU A 180 -8.01 6.77 -23.24
N TYR A 181 -9.06 7.44 -22.77
CA TYR A 181 -10.40 6.87 -22.67
C TYR A 181 -11.49 7.93 -22.80
N ILE A 182 -12.73 7.50 -23.03
CA ILE A 182 -13.89 8.38 -23.17
C ILE A 182 -14.18 9.10 -21.85
N ALA A 183 -14.20 10.43 -21.86
CA ALA A 183 -14.27 11.25 -20.65
C ALA A 183 -15.62 11.18 -19.90
N CYS A 184 -16.67 10.67 -20.56
CA CYS A 184 -18.04 10.58 -20.03
C CYS A 184 -18.50 11.90 -19.39
N THR A 185 -18.32 13.00 -20.11
CA THR A 185 -18.73 14.34 -19.68
C THR A 185 -20.14 14.66 -20.18
N GLY A 186 -20.94 15.34 -19.37
CA GLY A 186 -22.28 15.81 -19.75
C GLY A 186 -23.39 14.88 -19.28
N SER A 187 -24.55 14.95 -19.95
CA SER A 187 -25.72 14.16 -19.58
C SER A 187 -25.72 12.80 -20.29
N PRO A 188 -25.98 11.68 -19.58
CA PRO A 188 -26.24 10.38 -20.21
C PRO A 188 -27.32 10.46 -21.29
N ALA A 189 -28.35 11.30 -21.11
CA ALA A 189 -29.44 11.51 -22.07
C ALA A 189 -29.05 12.29 -23.34
N GLU A 190 -27.81 12.78 -23.40
CA GLU A 190 -27.23 13.49 -24.53
C GLU A 190 -26.00 12.78 -25.10
N PHE A 191 -25.79 11.49 -24.76
CA PHE A 191 -24.62 10.72 -25.17
C PHE A 191 -24.58 10.34 -26.66
N TRP A 192 -25.35 11.04 -27.50
CA TRP A 192 -25.25 11.07 -28.96
C TRP A 192 -24.38 12.23 -29.48
N LYS A 193 -23.96 13.15 -28.61
CA LYS A 193 -23.04 14.24 -28.94
C LYS A 193 -21.63 13.71 -29.25
N PRO A 194 -20.77 14.49 -29.93
CA PRO A 194 -19.40 14.07 -30.21
C PRO A 194 -18.66 13.67 -28.93
N LEU A 195 -17.95 12.55 -28.97
CA LEU A 195 -17.17 12.04 -27.85
C LEU A 195 -15.96 12.94 -27.57
N THR A 196 -15.63 13.04 -26.29
CA THR A 196 -14.41 13.64 -25.79
C THR A 196 -13.57 12.57 -25.13
N TYR A 197 -12.26 12.65 -25.33
CA TYR A 197 -11.28 11.74 -24.75
C TYR A 197 -10.44 12.48 -23.71
N THR A 198 -9.98 11.74 -22.71
CA THR A 198 -9.11 12.24 -21.65
C THR A 198 -8.07 11.19 -21.30
N THR A 199 -7.06 11.60 -20.55
CA THR A 199 -5.97 10.74 -20.07
C THR A 199 -5.90 10.76 -18.55
N HIS A 200 -5.36 9.70 -17.95
CA HIS A 200 -5.02 9.66 -16.54
C HIS A 200 -3.50 9.57 -16.33
N PRO A 201 -2.91 10.27 -15.34
CA PRO A 201 -1.47 10.18 -15.06
C PRO A 201 -0.98 8.76 -14.78
N SER A 202 -1.83 7.94 -14.15
CA SER A 202 -1.56 6.52 -13.89
C SER A 202 -2.85 5.71 -13.98
N PRO A 203 -3.02 4.79 -14.93
CA PRO A 203 -4.22 3.94 -14.97
C PRO A 203 -4.21 2.83 -13.88
N PHE A 204 -3.20 2.82 -13.01
CA PHE A 204 -3.04 1.86 -11.91
C PHE A 204 -3.34 2.46 -10.53
N SER A 205 -3.66 3.75 -10.46
CA SER A 205 -3.97 4.42 -9.19
C SER A 205 -5.44 4.27 -8.81
N TYR A 206 -5.74 4.40 -7.52
CA TYR A 206 -7.09 4.20 -7.01
C TYR A 206 -8.10 5.25 -7.53
N ASP A 207 -7.66 6.49 -7.76
CA ASP A 207 -8.47 7.54 -8.39
C ASP A 207 -8.87 7.24 -9.84
N TYR A 208 -8.02 6.56 -10.62
CA TYR A 208 -8.40 6.03 -11.94
C TYR A 208 -9.54 5.03 -11.81
N TYR A 209 -9.49 4.14 -10.82
CA TYR A 209 -10.54 3.17 -10.56
C TYR A 209 -11.87 3.83 -10.13
N VAL A 210 -11.82 4.88 -9.31
CA VAL A 210 -13.01 5.69 -8.99
C VAL A 210 -13.60 6.35 -10.25
N ASP A 211 -12.75 6.87 -11.14
CA ASP A 211 -13.20 7.42 -12.41
C ASP A 211 -13.77 6.34 -13.34
N TYR A 212 -13.19 5.14 -13.37
CA TYR A 212 -13.73 3.98 -14.08
C TYR A 212 -15.12 3.60 -13.57
N GLN A 213 -15.33 3.54 -12.25
CA GLN A 213 -16.65 3.28 -11.67
C GLN A 213 -17.69 4.34 -12.11
N ARG A 214 -17.29 5.61 -12.13
CA ARG A 214 -18.14 6.71 -12.63
C ARG A 214 -18.48 6.52 -14.11
N ARG A 215 -17.52 6.13 -14.95
CA ARG A 215 -17.74 5.84 -16.38
C ARG A 215 -18.66 4.63 -16.60
N SER A 216 -18.48 3.56 -15.82
CA SER A 216 -19.35 2.38 -15.85
C SER A 216 -20.80 2.73 -15.45
N LYS A 217 -20.97 3.56 -14.41
CA LYS A 217 -22.29 4.09 -14.05
C LYS A 217 -22.90 4.94 -15.16
N PHE A 218 -22.11 5.83 -15.76
CA PHE A 218 -22.54 6.67 -16.88
C PHE A 218 -22.99 5.83 -18.09
N TYR A 219 -22.29 4.74 -18.39
CA TYR A 219 -22.69 3.79 -19.44
C TYR A 219 -24.09 3.22 -19.15
N ASN A 220 -24.33 2.70 -17.95
CA ASN A 220 -25.63 2.14 -17.57
C ASN A 220 -26.75 3.19 -17.67
N GLU A 221 -26.53 4.38 -17.13
CA GLU A 221 -27.48 5.50 -17.23
C GLU A 221 -27.74 5.91 -18.69
N SER A 222 -26.71 5.84 -19.54
CA SER A 222 -26.83 6.17 -20.97
C SER A 222 -27.60 5.10 -21.75
N VAL A 223 -27.43 3.83 -21.41
CA VAL A 223 -28.20 2.71 -21.97
C VAL A 223 -29.68 2.85 -21.59
N GLU A 224 -29.98 3.12 -20.33
CA GLU A 224 -31.36 3.35 -19.86
C GLU A 224 -32.01 4.53 -20.59
N ALA A 225 -31.30 5.65 -20.68
CA ALA A 225 -31.78 6.85 -21.36
C ALA A 225 -31.98 6.62 -22.87
N TYR A 226 -31.07 5.88 -23.52
CA TYR A 226 -31.20 5.47 -24.92
C TYR A 226 -32.44 4.60 -25.13
N ASN A 227 -32.63 3.56 -24.31
CA ASN A 227 -33.77 2.65 -24.43
C ASN A 227 -35.10 3.40 -24.27
N LYS A 228 -35.17 4.35 -23.33
CA LYS A 228 -36.33 5.23 -23.17
C LYS A 228 -36.54 6.13 -24.39
N ALA A 229 -35.48 6.72 -24.93
CA ALA A 229 -35.57 7.57 -26.12
C ALA A 229 -36.05 6.79 -27.35
N VAL A 230 -35.59 5.55 -27.52
CA VAL A 230 -36.06 4.65 -28.59
C VAL A 230 -37.54 4.30 -28.43
N ASP A 231 -37.99 3.99 -27.21
CA ASP A 231 -39.41 3.72 -26.93
C ASP A 231 -40.31 4.94 -27.23
N GLU A 232 -39.88 6.14 -26.81
CA GLU A 232 -40.59 7.39 -27.12
C GLU A 232 -40.61 7.67 -28.64
N TYR A 233 -39.49 7.48 -29.34
CA TYR A 233 -39.39 7.63 -30.80
C TYR A 233 -40.33 6.67 -31.54
N ASN A 234 -40.37 5.40 -31.12
CA ASN A 234 -41.26 4.38 -31.69
C ASN A 234 -42.75 4.68 -31.46
N LYS A 235 -43.07 5.50 -30.45
CA LYS A 235 -44.43 6.02 -30.18
C LYS A 235 -44.76 7.30 -30.97
N GLY A 236 -43.86 7.77 -31.82
CA GLY A 236 -44.05 8.95 -32.67
C GLY A 236 -43.49 10.25 -32.11
N SER A 237 -42.67 10.21 -31.06
CA SER A 237 -41.98 11.41 -30.56
C SER A 237 -40.94 11.92 -31.56
N GLU A 238 -40.96 13.22 -31.87
CA GLU A 238 -39.96 13.88 -32.72
C GLU A 238 -38.81 14.50 -31.91
N LYS A 239 -38.75 14.24 -30.60
CA LYS A 239 -37.73 14.83 -29.71
C LYS A 239 -36.29 14.44 -30.08
N TRP A 240 -36.10 13.26 -30.67
CA TRP A 240 -34.81 12.81 -31.20
C TRP A 240 -34.97 12.40 -32.66
N SER A 241 -34.00 12.78 -33.48
CA SER A 241 -33.89 12.28 -34.85
C SER A 241 -33.33 10.86 -34.88
N TYR A 242 -33.64 10.11 -35.94
CA TYR A 242 -33.04 8.80 -36.20
C TYR A 242 -31.50 8.84 -36.19
N SER A 243 -30.90 9.92 -36.72
CA SER A 243 -29.46 10.11 -36.71
C SER A 243 -28.89 10.28 -35.30
N GLN A 244 -29.60 10.96 -34.40
CA GLN A 244 -29.17 11.07 -33.00
C GLN A 244 -29.23 9.73 -32.28
N LEU A 245 -30.30 8.95 -32.47
CA LEU A 245 -30.41 7.60 -31.87
C LEU A 245 -29.31 6.67 -32.40
N THR A 246 -29.01 6.73 -33.70
CA THR A 246 -27.92 5.95 -34.31
C THR A 246 -26.57 6.30 -33.69
N LYS A 247 -26.23 7.61 -33.60
CA LYS A 247 -24.99 8.07 -32.97
C LYS A 247 -24.90 7.71 -31.49
N TRP A 248 -26.03 7.71 -30.79
CA TRP A 248 -26.07 7.28 -29.39
C TRP A 248 -25.67 5.81 -29.26
N LEU A 249 -26.24 4.93 -30.09
CA LEU A 249 -25.91 3.51 -30.08
C LEU A 249 -24.43 3.28 -30.44
N GLU A 250 -23.89 4.01 -31.42
CA GLU A 250 -22.47 3.98 -31.77
C GLU A 250 -21.59 4.38 -30.56
N ASN A 251 -21.92 5.47 -29.88
CA ASN A 251 -21.20 5.93 -28.70
C ASN A 251 -21.29 4.94 -27.53
N LEU A 252 -22.45 4.29 -27.33
CA LEU A 252 -22.61 3.22 -26.34
C LEU A 252 -21.71 2.04 -26.65
N GLU A 253 -21.62 1.61 -27.91
CA GLU A 253 -20.75 0.51 -28.30
C GLU A 253 -19.26 0.87 -28.11
N LEU A 254 -18.87 2.10 -28.43
CA LEU A 254 -17.51 2.59 -28.16
C LEU A 254 -17.20 2.63 -26.67
N LEU A 255 -18.12 3.12 -25.82
CA LEU A 255 -17.93 3.14 -24.37
C LEU A 255 -17.91 1.73 -23.76
N ARG A 256 -18.69 0.79 -24.31
CA ARG A 256 -18.65 -0.61 -23.91
C ARG A 256 -17.29 -1.23 -24.19
N GLN A 257 -16.68 -0.91 -25.34
CA GLN A 257 -15.32 -1.35 -25.69
C GLN A 257 -14.25 -0.68 -24.81
N ASP A 258 -14.40 0.63 -24.54
CA ASP A 258 -13.52 1.41 -23.67
C ASP A 258 -13.49 0.88 -22.22
N LEU A 259 -14.63 0.41 -21.71
CA LEU A 259 -14.74 -0.22 -20.39
C LEU A 259 -14.19 -1.66 -20.36
N GLY A 260 -13.94 -2.29 -21.51
CA GLY A 260 -13.41 -3.66 -21.59
C GLY A 260 -14.37 -4.76 -21.09
N THR A 261 -13.81 -5.92 -20.78
CA THR A 261 -14.54 -7.05 -20.23
C THR A 261 -14.96 -6.70 -18.81
N ASN A 262 -16.22 -6.32 -18.63
CA ASN A 262 -16.69 -5.78 -17.37
C ASN A 262 -16.96 -6.92 -16.36
N TYR A 263 -16.23 -6.92 -15.24
CA TYR A 263 -16.64 -7.62 -14.02
C TYR A 263 -16.16 -6.82 -12.82
N TYR A 264 -17.11 -6.32 -12.03
CA TYR A 264 -16.88 -5.45 -10.89
C TYR A 264 -17.74 -5.96 -9.73
N GLU A 265 -17.11 -6.59 -8.75
CA GLU A 265 -17.73 -6.92 -7.48
C GLU A 265 -16.78 -6.54 -6.34
N PRO A 266 -17.12 -5.52 -5.53
CA PRO A 266 -16.28 -5.13 -4.41
C PRO A 266 -16.36 -6.22 -3.35
N LEU A 267 -15.21 -6.85 -3.04
CA LEU A 267 -15.12 -7.89 -2.01
C LEU A 267 -15.33 -7.30 -0.61
N GLY A 268 -14.68 -6.18 -0.30
CA GLY A 268 -14.74 -5.54 1.01
C GLY A 268 -13.82 -4.32 1.11
N VAL A 269 -13.85 -3.65 2.26
CA VAL A 269 -12.94 -2.53 2.55
C VAL A 269 -11.60 -3.08 3.01
N VAL A 270 -10.52 -2.74 2.31
CA VAL A 270 -9.17 -3.22 2.61
C VAL A 270 -8.73 -2.74 3.99
N LYS A 271 -8.37 -3.68 4.86
CA LYS A 271 -7.87 -3.43 6.22
C LYS A 271 -6.34 -3.45 6.28
N ASN A 272 -5.72 -4.40 5.60
CA ASN A 272 -4.27 -4.61 5.60
C ASN A 272 -3.83 -5.21 4.28
N ILE A 273 -2.58 -4.90 3.89
CA ILE A 273 -1.94 -5.40 2.67
C ILE A 273 -0.55 -5.87 3.07
N GLU A 274 -0.24 -7.15 2.85
CA GLU A 274 1.08 -7.73 3.12
C GLU A 274 1.68 -8.25 1.84
N ALA A 275 2.81 -7.69 1.43
CA ALA A 275 3.51 -8.08 0.21
C ALA A 275 4.80 -8.83 0.54
N TYR A 276 4.86 -10.07 0.08
CA TYR A 276 5.96 -10.99 0.28
C TYR A 276 6.82 -10.99 -0.98
N TRP A 277 7.83 -10.11 -0.97
CA TRP A 277 8.87 -10.05 -1.99
C TRP A 277 9.98 -11.07 -1.70
N ASN A 278 10.59 -11.55 -2.77
CA ASN A 278 11.73 -12.46 -2.75
C ASN A 278 13.00 -11.77 -2.24
#